data_AF-A0A9W8TC62-F1
#
_entry.id   AF-A0A9W8TC62-F1
#
_cell.length_a   1.000
_cell.length_b   1.000
_cell.length_c   1.000
_cell.angle_alpha   90.00
_cell.angle_beta   90.00
_cell.angle_gamma   90.00
#
_symmetry.space_group_name_H-M   'P 1'
#
loop_
_entity.id
_entity.type
_entity.pdbx_description
1 polymer ?
#
loop_
_entity_poly.entity_id
_entity_poly.type
_entity_poly.pdbx_seq_one_letter_code
_entity_poly.pdbx_strand_id
1 'polypeptide(L)'
;MAVEDGAVLGKLLGLLDKSQIKDDEKNQIPEILKLYESLRKTRTTTNVQGANSNRVSYHLPDGPLQQERDASLSRGVRSLTGVRTHFADWEYLRSLLAFDAVGEAIQAFKKWQASQIGSAKKVASVKL
;
A
#
# COMPACT_ATOMS: atom_id res chain seq x y z
N MET A 1 -0.61 0.55 9.18
CA MET A 1 -1.00 1.40 8.03
C MET A 1 -0.51 2.84 8.16
N ALA A 2 -0.93 3.63 9.15
CA ALA A 2 -0.56 5.04 9.26
C ALA A 2 0.96 5.34 9.25
N VAL A 3 1.79 4.47 9.85
CA VAL A 3 3.26 4.61 9.81
C VAL A 3 3.80 4.48 8.37
N GLU A 4 3.32 3.49 7.62
CA GLU A 4 3.67 3.35 6.19
C GLU A 4 3.19 4.57 5.40
N ASP A 5 2.00 5.09 5.69
CA ASP A 5 1.42 6.25 5.02
C ASP A 5 2.29 7.50 5.20
N GLY A 6 2.72 7.78 6.44
CA GLY A 6 3.65 8.86 6.74
C GLY A 6 5.01 8.68 6.06
N ALA A 7 5.55 7.45 6.06
CA ALA A 7 6.82 7.14 5.42
C ALA A 7 6.76 7.33 3.88
N VAL A 8 5.70 6.85 3.23
CA VAL A 8 5.50 6.98 1.78
C VAL A 8 5.31 8.44 1.40
N LEU A 9 4.42 9.17 2.09
CA LEU A 9 4.17 10.57 1.78
C LEU A 9 5.42 11.43 1.99
N GLY A 10 6.10 11.27 3.12
CA GLY A 10 7.35 11.97 3.41
C GLY A 10 8.45 11.63 2.39
N LYS A 11 8.54 10.37 1.96
CA LYS A 11 9.51 9.96 0.94
C LYS A 11 9.22 10.60 -0.41
N LEU A 12 7.96 10.59 -0.87
CA LEU A 12 7.57 11.16 -2.15
C LEU A 12 7.81 12.67 -2.19
N LEU A 13 7.42 13.40 -1.14
CA LEU A 13 7.66 14.84 -1.03
C LEU A 13 9.15 15.17 -0.98
N GLY A 14 9.95 14.41 -0.21
CA GLY A 14 11.39 14.60 -0.16
C GLY A 14 12.11 14.23 -1.46
N LEU A 15 11.54 13.36 -2.29
CA LEU A 15 12.04 13.09 -3.64
C LEU A 15 11.67 14.20 -4.63
N LEU A 16 10.47 14.78 -4.50
CA LEU A 16 10.05 15.94 -5.28
C LEU A 16 10.96 17.14 -5.00
N ASP A 17 11.19 17.46 -3.72
CA ASP A 17 12.07 18.55 -3.27
C ASP A 17 13.50 18.43 -3.83
N LYS A 18 14.03 17.21 -3.90
CA LYS A 18 15.36 16.93 -4.46
C LYS A 18 15.39 16.84 -5.98
N SER A 19 14.22 16.83 -6.63
CA SER A 19 14.15 16.70 -8.08
C SER A 19 14.44 18.04 -8.76
N GLN A 20 15.06 18.01 -9.94
CA GLN A 20 15.26 19.22 -10.76
C GLN A 20 13.98 19.64 -11.53
N ILE A 21 12.81 19.08 -11.17
CA ILE A 21 11.54 19.49 -11.76
C ILE A 21 11.20 20.85 -11.16
N LYS A 22 11.56 21.93 -11.87
CA LYS A 22 11.30 23.29 -11.42
C LYS A 22 9.81 23.60 -11.44
N ASP A 23 9.37 24.31 -10.41
CA ASP A 23 8.04 24.92 -10.23
C ASP A 23 7.76 26.07 -11.23
N ASP A 24 8.31 26.02 -12.44
CA ASP A 24 8.30 27.19 -13.34
C ASP A 24 6.90 27.50 -13.92
N GLU A 25 5.85 26.70 -13.62
CA GLU A 25 4.45 27.04 -13.95
C GLU A 25 3.38 26.11 -13.33
N LYS A 26 3.75 24.89 -12.88
CA LYS A 26 2.81 23.89 -12.32
C LYS A 26 3.26 23.35 -10.98
N ASN A 27 2.46 23.63 -9.95
CA ASN A 27 2.53 22.98 -8.65
C ASN A 27 2.39 21.44 -8.83
N GLN A 28 3.44 20.68 -8.50
CA GLN A 28 3.49 19.22 -8.64
C GLN A 28 2.88 18.47 -7.45
N ILE A 29 2.58 19.16 -6.35
CA ILE A 29 2.04 18.55 -5.12
C ILE A 29 0.76 17.74 -5.40
N PRO A 30 -0.25 18.24 -6.15
CA PRO A 30 -1.45 17.45 -6.43
C PRO A 30 -1.16 16.13 -7.14
N GLU A 31 -0.19 16.09 -8.05
CA GLU A 31 0.18 14.86 -8.76
C GLU A 31 0.91 13.88 -7.83
N ILE A 32 1.76 14.38 -6.94
CA ILE A 32 2.39 13.56 -5.90
C ILE A 32 1.36 13.00 -4.90
N LEU A 33 0.35 13.78 -4.53
CA LEU A 33 -0.73 13.30 -3.66
C LEU A 33 -1.59 12.22 -4.34
N LYS A 34 -1.84 12.33 -5.66
CA LYS A 34 -2.49 11.26 -6.44
C LYS A 34 -1.63 10.00 -6.49
N LEU A 35 -0.32 10.16 -6.69
CA LEU A 35 0.61 9.04 -6.66
C LEU A 35 0.58 8.33 -5.30
N TYR A 36 0.68 9.09 -4.20
CA TYR A 36 0.50 8.58 -2.85
C TYR A 36 -0.82 7.81 -2.69
N GLU A 37 -1.95 8.40 -3.10
CA GLU A 37 -3.26 7.73 -3.00
C GLU A 37 -3.25 6.39 -3.75
N SER A 38 -2.73 6.36 -4.99
CA SER A 38 -2.68 5.15 -5.81
C SER A 38 -1.89 4.01 -5.18
N LEU A 39 -0.85 4.31 -4.41
CA LEU A 39 -0.02 3.31 -3.73
C LEU A 39 -0.70 2.80 -2.45
N ARG A 40 -1.43 3.67 -1.74
CA ARG A 40 -1.90 3.36 -0.38
C ARG A 40 -3.34 2.86 -0.33
N LYS A 41 -4.22 3.35 -1.20
CA LYS A 41 -5.68 3.14 -1.11
C LYS A 41 -6.09 1.68 -1.15
N THR A 42 -5.62 0.92 -2.13
CA THR A 42 -5.97 -0.51 -2.26
C THR A 42 -5.51 -1.29 -1.04
N ARG A 43 -4.27 -1.08 -0.62
CA ARG A 43 -3.66 -1.81 0.50
C ARG A 43 -4.32 -1.50 1.84
N THR A 44 -4.61 -0.24 2.13
CA THR A 44 -5.34 0.15 3.36
C THR A 44 -6.76 -0.43 3.36
N THR A 45 -7.42 -0.46 2.20
CA THR A 45 -8.74 -1.08 2.04
C THR A 45 -8.70 -2.58 2.34
N THR A 46 -7.72 -3.31 1.78
CA THR A 46 -7.52 -4.75 2.06
C THR A 46 -7.27 -5.01 3.54
N ASN A 47 -6.51 -4.14 4.23
CA ASN A 47 -6.30 -4.26 5.67
C ASN A 47 -7.59 -4.08 6.49
N VAL A 48 -8.41 -3.09 6.13
CA VAL A 48 -9.70 -2.84 6.79
C VAL A 48 -10.67 -4.01 6.56
N GLN A 49 -10.74 -4.54 5.35
CA GLN A 49 -11.57 -5.71 5.04
C GLN A 49 -11.13 -6.96 5.82
N GLY A 50 -9.82 -7.19 5.93
CA GLY A 50 -9.27 -8.26 6.78
C GLY A 50 -9.67 -8.09 8.24
N ALA A 51 -9.57 -6.87 8.80
CA ALA A 51 -10.00 -6.57 10.16
C ALA A 51 -11.50 -6.86 10.38
N ASN A 52 -12.35 -6.50 9.42
CA ASN A 52 -13.79 -6.77 9.47
C ASN A 52 -14.09 -8.28 9.49
N SER A 53 -13.40 -9.07 8.66
CA SER A 53 -13.53 -10.54 8.67
C SER A 53 -13.10 -11.13 10.02
N ASN A 54 -12.00 -10.62 10.56
CA ASN A 54 -11.48 -11.04 11.86
C ASN A 54 -12.44 -10.71 13.01
N ARG A 55 -13.13 -9.58 12.96
CA ARG A 55 -14.17 -9.24 13.94
C ARG A 55 -15.19 -10.37 14.09
N VAL A 56 -15.65 -10.95 12.97
CA VAL A 56 -16.61 -12.06 13.00
C VAL A 56 -15.95 -13.33 13.56
N SER A 57 -14.72 -13.63 13.11
CA SER A 57 -14.02 -14.86 13.50
C SER A 57 -13.64 -14.91 14.98
N TYR A 58 -13.37 -13.75 15.60
CA TYR A 58 -13.05 -13.66 17.03
C TYR A 58 -14.27 -13.71 17.95
N HIS A 59 -15.46 -13.37 17.45
CA HIS A 59 -16.70 -13.31 18.22
C HIS A 59 -17.68 -14.42 17.83
N LEU A 60 -17.18 -15.56 17.33
CA LEU A 60 -18.02 -16.73 17.11
C LEU A 60 -18.58 -17.21 18.45
N PRO A 61 -19.89 -17.48 18.55
CA PRO A 61 -20.46 -18.10 19.74
C PRO A 61 -19.94 -19.54 19.87
N ASP A 62 -20.01 -20.08 21.07
CA ASP A 62 -19.65 -21.48 21.32
C ASP A 62 -20.43 -22.41 20.40
N GLY A 63 -19.70 -23.30 19.72
CA GLY A 63 -20.30 -24.22 18.75
C GLY A 63 -19.30 -24.76 17.72
N PRO A 64 -19.77 -25.52 16.73
CA PRO A 64 -18.91 -26.21 15.78
C PRO A 64 -17.96 -25.27 15.00
N LEU A 65 -18.42 -24.08 14.61
CA LEU A 65 -17.60 -23.10 13.88
C LEU A 65 -16.48 -22.50 14.76
N GLN A 66 -16.75 -22.32 16.05
CA GLN A 66 -15.78 -21.87 17.04
C GLN A 66 -14.68 -22.93 17.23
N GLN A 67 -15.07 -24.21 17.31
CA GLN A 67 -14.16 -25.34 17.46
C GLN A 67 -13.29 -25.55 16.22
N GLU A 68 -13.86 -25.45 15.03
CA GLU A 68 -13.11 -25.53 13.76
C GLU A 68 -12.06 -24.41 13.66
N ARG A 69 -12.45 -23.19 14.00
CA ARG A 69 -11.57 -22.02 14.04
C ARG A 69 -10.42 -22.23 15.04
N ASP A 70 -10.69 -22.73 16.24
CA ASP A 70 -9.67 -23.01 17.26
C ASP A 70 -8.70 -24.12 16.83
N ALA A 71 -9.24 -25.22 16.31
CA ALA A 71 -8.43 -26.33 15.79
C ALA A 71 -7.53 -25.89 14.64
N SER A 72 -8.00 -24.93 13.82
CA SER A 72 -7.15 -24.33 12.80
C SER A 72 -6.03 -23.50 13.42
N LEU A 73 -6.36 -22.59 14.35
CA LEU A 73 -5.37 -21.71 14.99
C LEU A 73 -4.30 -22.47 15.80
N SER A 74 -4.63 -23.64 16.35
CA SER A 74 -3.68 -24.44 17.13
C SER A 74 -2.56 -25.08 16.28
N ARG A 75 -2.71 -25.15 14.95
CA ARG A 75 -1.69 -25.73 14.04
C ARG A 75 -0.48 -24.82 13.79
N GLY A 76 -0.54 -23.57 14.27
CA GLY A 76 0.54 -22.61 14.16
C GLY A 76 0.49 -21.81 12.85
N VAL A 77 0.69 -20.48 12.96
CA VAL A 77 0.46 -19.49 11.89
C VAL A 77 1.10 -19.85 10.55
N ARG A 78 2.34 -20.37 10.51
CA ARG A 78 3.05 -20.65 9.25
C ARG A 78 2.41 -21.73 8.39
N SER A 79 1.53 -22.54 8.96
CA SER A 79 0.81 -23.62 8.27
C SER A 79 -0.57 -23.20 7.76
N LEU A 80 -1.01 -21.98 8.07
CA LEU A 80 -2.36 -21.52 7.79
C LEU A 80 -2.36 -20.66 6.52
N THR A 81 -2.93 -21.20 5.46
CA THR A 81 -3.19 -20.48 4.20
C THR A 81 -4.63 -20.71 3.76
N GLY A 82 -5.26 -19.69 3.19
CA GLY A 82 -6.66 -19.71 2.79
C GLY A 82 -7.66 -19.77 3.96
N VAL A 83 -7.25 -19.37 5.18
CA VAL A 83 -8.13 -19.49 6.35
C VAL A 83 -9.06 -18.30 6.49
N ARG A 84 -10.29 -18.54 6.99
CA ARG A 84 -11.30 -17.48 7.20
C ARG A 84 -10.80 -16.35 8.11
N THR A 85 -9.99 -16.69 9.11
CA THR A 85 -9.36 -15.72 10.03
C THR A 85 -8.17 -15.08 9.33
N HIS A 86 -8.39 -13.98 8.62
CA HIS A 86 -7.36 -13.35 7.77
C HIS A 86 -6.07 -12.99 8.53
N PHE A 87 -6.15 -12.52 9.77
CA PHE A 87 -4.92 -12.24 10.55
C PHE A 87 -4.23 -13.48 11.14
N ALA A 88 -4.74 -14.68 10.90
CA ALA A 88 -4.01 -15.92 11.15
C ALA A 88 -3.44 -16.53 9.87
N ASP A 89 -3.85 -16.02 8.70
CA ASP A 89 -3.39 -16.46 7.41
C ASP A 89 -1.95 -15.98 7.15
N TRP A 90 -1.05 -16.92 6.89
CA TRP A 90 0.36 -16.66 6.71
C TRP A 90 0.66 -15.83 5.47
N GLU A 91 0.00 -16.10 4.35
CA GLU A 91 0.23 -15.37 3.10
C GLU A 91 -0.26 -13.93 3.25
N TYR A 92 -1.43 -13.75 3.86
CA TYR A 92 -1.96 -12.44 4.20
C TYR A 92 -1.01 -11.68 5.14
N LEU A 93 -0.61 -12.28 6.26
CA LEU A 93 0.30 -11.67 7.23
C LEU A 93 1.65 -11.33 6.60
N ARG A 94 2.21 -12.19 5.74
CA ARG A 94 3.45 -11.90 5.03
C ARG A 94 3.28 -10.73 4.08
N SER A 95 2.19 -10.69 3.31
CA SER A 95 1.89 -9.58 2.40
C SER A 95 1.70 -8.25 3.15
N LEU A 96 1.18 -8.30 4.38
CA LEU A 96 0.96 -7.13 5.22
C LEU A 96 2.24 -6.70 5.94
N LEU A 97 2.93 -7.60 6.64
CA LEU A 97 4.04 -7.25 7.53
C LEU A 97 5.40 -7.16 6.84
N ALA A 98 5.62 -7.88 5.74
CA ALA A 98 6.91 -7.89 5.03
C ALA A 98 6.97 -6.88 3.87
N PHE A 99 6.04 -5.93 3.81
CA PHE A 99 5.90 -5.02 2.68
C PHE A 99 6.87 -3.84 2.77
N ASP A 100 7.67 -3.64 1.71
CA ASP A 100 8.56 -2.49 1.57
C ASP A 100 7.83 -1.29 0.92
N ALA A 101 7.07 -0.56 1.74
CA ALA A 101 6.34 0.62 1.29
C ALA A 101 7.24 1.74 0.76
N VAL A 102 8.44 1.91 1.34
CA VAL A 102 9.38 2.96 0.94
C VAL A 102 10.02 2.62 -0.41
N GLY A 103 10.41 1.36 -0.61
CA GLY A 103 10.93 0.86 -1.88
C GLY A 103 9.91 1.02 -3.02
N GLU A 104 8.65 0.67 -2.78
CA GLU A 104 7.57 0.87 -3.75
C GLU A 104 7.42 2.36 -4.11
N ALA A 105 7.40 3.25 -3.11
CA ALA A 105 7.30 4.68 -3.33
C ALA A 105 8.45 5.24 -4.19
N ILE A 106 9.69 4.78 -3.95
CA ILE A 106 10.85 5.16 -4.75
C ILE A 106 10.67 4.72 -6.21
N GLN A 107 10.21 3.49 -6.45
CA GLN A 107 10.00 3.01 -7.82
C GLN A 107 8.88 3.76 -8.53
N ALA A 108 7.78 4.00 -7.83
CA ALA A 108 6.65 4.75 -8.34
C ALA A 108 7.05 6.19 -8.72
N PHE A 109 7.81 6.86 -7.85
CA PHE A 109 8.33 8.20 -8.12
C PHE A 109 9.23 8.23 -9.35
N LYS A 110 10.14 7.26 -9.52
CA LYS A 110 11.01 7.18 -10.72
C LYS A 110 10.19 7.08 -12.01
N LYS A 111 9.13 6.26 -12.02
CA LYS A 111 8.22 6.13 -13.16
C LYS A 111 7.48 7.44 -13.45
N TRP A 112 6.96 8.08 -12.41
CA TRP A 112 6.31 9.39 -12.51
C TRP A 112 7.27 10.48 -13.01
N GLN A 113 8.49 10.54 -12.48
CA GLN A 113 9.50 11.52 -12.89
C GLN A 113 9.87 11.36 -14.38
N ALA A 114 10.02 10.12 -14.86
CA ALA A 114 10.27 9.85 -16.27
C ALA A 114 9.12 10.33 -17.17
N SER A 115 7.86 10.22 -16.73
CA SER A 115 6.69 10.70 -17.49
C SER A 115 6.62 12.23 -17.56
N GLN A 116 7.10 12.93 -16.52
CA GLN A 116 7.20 14.39 -16.52
C GLN A 116 8.26 14.88 -17.53
N ILE A 117 9.44 14.25 -17.56
CA ILE A 117 10.51 14.61 -18.51
C ILE A 117 10.09 14.36 -19.96
N GLY A 118 9.40 13.24 -20.23
CA GLY A 118 8.85 12.94 -21.55
C GLY A 118 7.83 13.98 -22.01
N SER A 119 6.93 14.40 -21.10
CA SER A 119 5.94 15.44 -21.36
C SER A 119 6.59 16.79 -21.70
N ALA A 120 7.63 17.19 -20.95
CA ALA A 120 8.36 18.44 -21.18
C ALA A 120 9.04 18.48 -22.55
N LYS A 121 9.68 17.37 -22.99
CA LYS A 121 10.31 17.26 -24.31
C LYS A 121 9.29 17.37 -25.46
N LYS A 122 8.10 16.76 -25.30
CA LYS A 122 7.03 16.80 -26.31
C LYS A 122 6.46 18.22 -26.49
N VAL A 123 6.29 18.98 -25.40
CA VAL A 123 5.83 20.37 -25.46
C VAL A 123 6.85 21.26 -26.17
N ALA A 124 8.15 21.05 -25.95
CA ALA A 124 9.21 21.80 -26.63
C ALA A 124 9.25 21.53 -28.15
N SER A 125 9.01 20.29 -28.59
CA SER A 125 9.02 19.92 -30.01
C SER A 125 7.82 20.42 -30.84
N VAL A 126 6.71 20.80 -30.19
CA VAL A 126 5.50 21.31 -30.87
C VAL A 126 5.54 22.84 -31.05
N LYS A 127 6.50 23.52 -30.42
CA LYS A 127 6.69 24.98 -30.51
C LYS A 127 7.70 25.43 -31.58
N LEU A 128 8.18 24.53 -32.44
CA LEU A 128 9.04 24.79 -33.60
C LEU A 128 8.26 24.54 -34.89
#